data_AF-A0A924ZWZ2-F1
#
_entry.id   AF-A0A924ZWZ2-F1
#
_cell.length_a   1.000
_cell.length_b   1.000
_cell.length_c   1.000
_cell.angle_alpha   90.00
_cell.angle_beta   90.00
_cell.angle_gamma   90.00
#
_symmetry.space_group_name_H-M   'P 1'
#
loop_
_entity.id
_entity.type
_entity.pdbx_description
1 polymer ?
#
loop_
_entity_poly.entity_id
_entity_poly.type
_entity_poly.pdbx_seq_one_letter_code
_entity_poly.pdbx_strand_id
1 'polypeptide(L)'
;MKKIIVCILIFSSLAQADTYNFRFSPIHAIVGYVNTNLDIAVSPNWTLGPSLGLWNFNSSSTTSSNSSNSYNYRIFALGARANWFANEVYKDGLVVGPNIEFMSIDVKSKSTTSDLSGKVTATILGCYVGYGWFWQSFNQMLSGGIRTVGSTKVKIEDSSGSTVDEASGVSNTGLTLEYTLGWTF
;
A
#
# COMPACT_ATOMS: atom_id res chain seq x y z
N MET A 1 32.23 4.86 25.97
CA MET A 1 31.98 3.49 25.44
C MET A 1 30.47 3.27 25.37
N LYS A 2 29.89 3.11 24.17
CA LYS A 2 28.45 2.92 23.97
C LYS A 2 28.08 1.45 24.19
N LYS A 3 27.21 1.14 25.15
CA LYS A 3 26.71 -0.23 25.39
C LYS A 3 25.50 -0.46 24.48
N ILE A 4 25.62 -1.38 23.52
CA ILE A 4 24.51 -1.90 22.74
C ILE A 4 23.93 -3.06 23.55
N ILE A 5 22.70 -2.90 24.03
CA ILE A 5 21.95 -3.98 24.70
C ILE A 5 21.24 -4.76 23.59
N VAL A 6 21.67 -6.01 23.41
CA VAL A 6 20.99 -6.99 22.54
C VAL A 6 20.03 -7.77 23.43
N CYS A 7 18.72 -7.51 23.31
CA CYS A 7 17.70 -8.34 23.92
C CYS A 7 17.53 -9.62 23.11
N ILE A 8 17.97 -10.74 23.67
CA ILE A 8 17.68 -12.08 23.16
C ILE A 8 16.35 -12.52 23.80
N LEU A 9 15.28 -12.53 23.01
CA LEU A 9 14.00 -13.12 23.40
C LEU A 9 14.07 -14.63 23.19
N ILE A 10 13.98 -15.36 24.29
CA ILE A 10 13.86 -16.82 24.32
C ILE A 10 12.39 -17.15 24.02
N PHE A 11 12.12 -17.71 22.83
CA PHE A 11 10.81 -18.22 22.47
C PHE A 11 10.69 -19.69 22.89
N SER A 12 9.86 -19.96 23.89
CA SER A 12 9.42 -21.31 24.25
C SER A 12 8.38 -21.80 23.23
N SER A 13 8.62 -22.96 22.63
CA SER A 13 7.75 -23.61 21.65
C SER A 13 6.51 -24.22 22.31
N LEU A 14 5.45 -23.41 22.45
CA LEU A 14 4.07 -23.92 22.54
C LEU A 14 3.55 -24.12 21.11
N ALA A 15 2.63 -25.06 20.91
CA ALA A 15 2.00 -25.38 19.61
C ALA A 15 1.92 -24.15 18.71
N GLN A 16 2.69 -24.17 17.62
CA GLN A 16 3.15 -22.97 16.93
C GLN A 16 1.95 -22.16 16.43
N ALA A 17 1.63 -21.09 17.15
CA ALA A 17 0.68 -20.11 16.65
C ALA A 17 1.25 -19.57 15.34
N ASP A 18 0.39 -19.48 14.32
CA ASP A 18 0.78 -18.93 13.02
C ASP A 18 1.51 -17.61 13.25
N THR A 19 2.65 -17.46 12.61
CA THR A 19 3.53 -16.31 12.82
C THR A 19 3.34 -15.30 11.70
N TYR A 20 2.96 -15.76 10.53
CA TYR A 20 2.84 -14.97 9.31
C TYR A 20 1.40 -15.00 8.81
N ASN A 21 0.95 -13.89 8.23
CA ASN A 21 -0.29 -13.82 7.46
C ASN A 21 -0.05 -13.07 6.16
N PHE A 22 -0.11 -13.79 5.04
CA PHE A 22 -0.06 -13.17 3.72
C PHE A 22 -1.48 -12.82 3.29
N ARG A 23 -1.73 -11.54 2.99
CA ARG A 23 -3.04 -11.04 2.56
C ARG A 23 -2.95 -10.32 1.22
N PHE A 24 -4.02 -10.38 0.44
CA PHE A 24 -4.18 -9.57 -0.77
C PHE A 24 -5.63 -9.08 -0.91
N SER A 25 -5.84 -8.01 -1.66
CA SER A 25 -7.17 -7.45 -1.89
C SER A 25 -7.76 -7.88 -3.24
N PRO A 26 -8.79 -8.74 -3.27
CA PRO A 26 -9.40 -9.17 -4.53
C PRO A 26 -10.14 -8.04 -5.25
N ILE A 27 -10.71 -7.07 -4.51
CA ILE A 27 -11.39 -5.91 -5.12
C ILE A 27 -10.40 -5.06 -5.93
N HIS A 28 -9.22 -4.81 -5.36
CA HIS A 28 -8.15 -4.10 -6.08
C HIS A 28 -7.67 -4.90 -7.29
N ALA A 29 -7.54 -6.23 -7.16
CA ALA A 29 -7.10 -7.07 -8.26
C ALA A 29 -8.04 -7.01 -9.47
N ILE A 30 -9.35 -6.89 -9.25
CA ILE A 30 -10.36 -6.73 -10.33
C ILE A 30 -10.12 -5.46 -11.15
N VAL A 31 -9.66 -4.37 -10.54
CA VAL A 31 -9.32 -3.11 -11.24
C VAL A 31 -7.86 -3.07 -11.72
N GLY A 32 -7.16 -4.21 -11.68
CA GLY A 32 -5.76 -4.33 -12.11
C GLY A 32 -4.73 -3.82 -11.10
N TYR A 33 -5.16 -3.45 -9.90
CA TYR A 33 -4.26 -3.01 -8.82
C TYR A 33 -3.96 -4.20 -7.89
N VAL A 34 -2.70 -4.61 -7.81
CA VAL A 34 -2.26 -5.65 -6.88
C VAL A 34 -1.89 -4.98 -5.57
N ASN A 35 -2.63 -5.27 -4.51
CA ASN A 35 -2.32 -4.84 -3.14
C ASN A 35 -2.14 -6.06 -2.25
N THR A 36 -0.95 -6.21 -1.69
CA THR A 36 -0.55 -7.35 -0.85
C THR A 36 0.07 -6.88 0.45
N ASN A 37 -0.14 -7.64 1.52
CA ASN A 37 0.39 -7.37 2.85
C ASN A 37 0.98 -8.65 3.41
N LEU A 38 2.09 -8.54 4.13
CA LEU A 38 2.62 -9.62 4.96
C LEU A 38 2.61 -9.12 6.40
N ASP A 39 1.79 -9.74 7.26
CA ASP A 39 1.78 -9.44 8.68
C ASP A 39 2.61 -10.47 9.42
N ILE A 40 3.41 -10.00 10.39
CA ILE A 40 4.23 -10.85 11.25
C ILE A 40 3.78 -10.61 12.69
N ALA A 41 3.39 -11.66 13.41
CA ALA A 41 3.03 -11.58 14.81
C ALA A 41 4.25 -11.15 15.64
N VAL A 42 4.13 -10.05 16.38
CA VAL A 42 5.19 -9.52 17.26
C VAL A 42 4.80 -9.58 18.74
N SER A 43 3.51 -9.75 19.02
CA SER A 43 2.96 -9.99 20.37
C SER A 43 1.63 -10.73 20.24
N PRO A 44 1.02 -11.19 21.35
CA PRO A 44 -0.27 -11.86 21.31
C PRO A 44 -1.37 -11.06 20.62
N ASN A 45 -1.31 -9.72 20.62
CA ASN A 45 -2.35 -8.87 20.05
C ASN A 45 -1.85 -7.95 18.93
N TRP A 46 -0.59 -8.04 18.52
CA TRP A 46 -0.03 -7.13 17.51
C TRP A 46 0.69 -7.87 16.40
N THR A 47 0.46 -7.40 15.19
CA THR A 47 1.27 -7.74 14.02
C THR A 47 1.96 -6.50 13.46
N LEU A 48 3.11 -6.68 12.82
CA LEU A 48 3.82 -5.67 12.06
C LEU A 48 4.29 -6.30 10.74
N GLY A 49 4.23 -5.56 9.64
CA GLY A 49 4.90 -6.00 8.43
C GLY A 49 4.68 -5.10 7.21
N PRO A 50 5.27 -5.47 6.07
CA PRO A 50 5.26 -4.64 4.88
C PRO A 50 3.91 -4.68 4.14
N SER A 51 3.59 -3.57 3.45
CA SER A 51 2.56 -3.52 2.41
C SER A 51 3.20 -3.21 1.05
N LEU A 52 2.65 -3.79 -0.01
CA LEU A 52 3.10 -3.61 -1.39
C LEU A 52 1.90 -3.37 -2.29
N GLY A 53 2.01 -2.35 -3.14
CA GLY A 53 0.99 -1.98 -4.11
C GLY A 53 1.59 -1.80 -5.51
N LEU A 54 0.99 -2.42 -6.52
CA LEU A 54 1.42 -2.34 -7.92
C LEU A 54 0.22 -2.10 -8.82
N TRP A 55 0.22 -1.01 -9.59
CA TRP A 55 -0.75 -0.79 -10.65
C TRP A 55 -0.03 -0.44 -11.94
N ASN A 56 -0.44 -1.04 -13.05
CA ASN A 56 -0.05 -0.60 -14.38
C ASN A 56 -1.32 -0.44 -15.20
N PHE A 57 -1.60 0.76 -15.68
CA PHE A 57 -2.74 0.98 -16.57
C PHE A 57 -2.37 1.93 -17.70
N ASN A 58 -2.95 1.68 -18.86
CA ASN A 58 -2.83 2.54 -20.03
C ASN A 58 -4.16 3.29 -20.20
N SER A 59 -4.07 4.59 -20.42
CA SER A 59 -5.20 5.42 -20.84
C SER A 59 -4.87 6.05 -22.18
N SER A 60 -5.81 6.03 -23.11
CA SER A 60 -5.69 6.68 -24.41
C SER A 60 -6.84 7.65 -24.57
N SER A 61 -6.53 8.89 -24.93
CA SER A 61 -7.54 9.90 -25.26
C SER A 61 -7.39 10.28 -26.72
N THR A 62 -8.50 10.21 -27.45
CA THR A 62 -8.59 10.69 -28.84
C THR A 62 -9.32 12.02 -28.79
N THR A 63 -8.65 13.11 -29.14
CA THR A 63 -9.30 14.41 -29.26
C THR A 63 -9.91 14.57 -30.66
N SER A 64 -10.88 15.47 -30.79
CA SER A 64 -11.66 15.74 -32.01
C SER A 64 -10.82 16.11 -33.25
N SER A 65 -9.52 16.38 -33.06
CA SER A 65 -8.55 16.77 -34.07
C SER A 65 -7.63 15.62 -34.55
N ASN A 66 -8.03 14.36 -34.37
CA ASN A 66 -7.26 13.15 -34.75
C ASN A 66 -5.87 13.04 -34.10
N SER A 67 -5.62 13.77 -33.01
CA SER A 67 -4.42 13.59 -32.19
C SER A 67 -4.71 12.51 -31.14
N SER A 68 -4.00 11.39 -31.22
CA SER A 68 -4.05 10.34 -30.21
C SER A 68 -2.99 10.58 -29.15
N ASN A 69 -3.40 10.87 -27.92
CA ASN A 69 -2.47 10.91 -26.79
C ASN A 69 -2.59 9.60 -26.01
N SER A 70 -1.47 8.92 -25.81
CA SER A 70 -1.40 7.72 -24.97
C SER A 70 -0.63 8.01 -23.69
N TYR A 71 -1.24 7.68 -22.56
CA TYR A 71 -0.68 7.81 -21.23
C TYR A 71 -0.48 6.43 -20.62
N ASN A 72 0.75 6.14 -20.21
CA ASN A 72 1.09 4.97 -19.43
C ASN A 72 1.31 5.41 -17.98
N TYR A 73 0.55 4.81 -17.07
CA TYR A 73 0.66 5.04 -15.64
C TYR A 73 1.21 3.79 -14.98
N ARG A 74 2.29 3.95 -14.22
CA ARG A 74 2.87 2.92 -13.37
C ARG A 74 2.87 3.42 -11.94
N ILE A 75 2.16 2.72 -11.07
CA ILE A 75 2.09 3.02 -9.64
C ILE A 75 2.82 1.92 -8.88
N PHE A 76 3.72 2.35 -8.01
CA PHE A 76 4.41 1.52 -7.04
C PHE A 76 4.17 2.10 -5.66
N ALA A 77 3.69 1.29 -4.71
CA ALA A 77 3.57 1.65 -3.31
C ALA A 77 4.30 0.63 -2.44
N LEU A 78 5.05 1.13 -1.47
CA LEU A 78 5.72 0.32 -0.45
C LEU A 78 5.43 0.95 0.91
N GLY A 79 5.02 0.14 1.87
CA GLY A 79 4.68 0.63 3.19
C GLY A 79 4.94 -0.36 4.30
N ALA A 80 4.53 0.07 5.48
CA ALA A 80 4.46 -0.75 6.68
C ALA A 80 3.09 -0.57 7.32
N ARG A 81 2.57 -1.66 7.90
CA ARG A 81 1.33 -1.65 8.66
C ARG A 81 1.53 -2.34 10.00
N ALA A 82 0.87 -1.82 11.01
CA ALA A 82 0.67 -2.52 12.27
C ALA A 82 -0.82 -2.85 12.39
N ASN A 83 -1.16 -3.97 13.01
CA ASN A 83 -2.55 -4.28 13.33
C ASN A 83 -2.63 -4.75 14.77
N TRP A 84 -3.54 -4.16 15.54
CA TRP A 84 -3.96 -4.62 16.86
C TRP A 84 -5.22 -5.48 16.74
N PHE A 85 -5.22 -6.62 17.42
CA PHE A 85 -6.33 -7.57 17.43
C PHE A 85 -6.93 -7.67 18.84
N ALA A 86 -8.25 -7.55 18.94
CA ALA A 86 -8.95 -7.64 20.22
C ALA A 86 -8.88 -9.04 20.84
N ASN A 87 -8.91 -10.09 20.02
CA ASN A 87 -9.02 -11.49 20.44
C ASN A 87 -7.74 -12.28 20.18
N GLU A 88 -6.57 -11.66 20.28
CA GLU A 88 -5.27 -12.17 19.84
C GLU A 88 -5.08 -12.19 18.31
N VAL A 89 -3.83 -12.25 17.87
CA VAL A 89 -3.47 -12.31 16.45
C VAL A 89 -4.09 -13.54 15.81
N TYR A 90 -4.60 -13.34 14.60
CA TYR A 90 -5.14 -14.40 13.74
C TYR A 90 -6.33 -15.18 14.32
N LYS A 91 -7.13 -14.51 15.15
CA LYS A 91 -8.42 -15.00 15.62
C LYS A 91 -9.55 -14.05 15.22
N ASP A 92 -10.75 -14.58 15.12
CA ASP A 92 -11.96 -13.81 14.83
C ASP A 92 -12.09 -12.62 15.77
N GLY A 93 -12.25 -11.42 15.21
CA GLY A 93 -12.42 -10.25 16.06
C GLY A 93 -12.16 -8.91 15.38
N LEU A 94 -12.30 -7.89 16.21
CA LEU A 94 -12.01 -6.51 15.83
C LEU A 94 -10.52 -6.33 15.59
N VAL A 95 -10.20 -5.63 14.51
CA VAL A 95 -8.84 -5.26 14.14
C VAL A 95 -8.75 -3.75 13.93
N VAL A 96 -7.71 -3.13 14.50
CA VAL A 96 -7.39 -1.72 14.29
C VAL A 96 -5.95 -1.62 13.81
N GLY A 97 -5.70 -0.93 12.71
CA GLY A 97 -4.35 -0.87 12.15
C GLY A 97 -3.99 0.47 11.57
N PRO A 98 -2.92 1.14 12.04
CA PRO A 98 -2.31 2.22 11.29
C PRO A 98 -1.46 1.67 10.14
N ASN A 99 -1.36 2.42 9.05
CA ASN A 99 -0.38 2.18 8.00
C ASN A 99 0.32 3.47 7.56
N ILE A 100 1.52 3.30 7.03
CA ILE A 100 2.29 4.32 6.32
C ILE A 100 2.78 3.73 5.01
N GLU A 101 2.59 4.44 3.91
CA GLU A 101 2.96 3.99 2.56
C GLU A 101 3.67 5.11 1.81
N PHE A 102 4.73 4.76 1.09
CA PHE A 102 5.38 5.62 0.11
C PHE A 102 4.91 5.19 -1.27
N MET A 103 4.26 6.10 -1.97
CA MET A 103 3.74 5.89 -3.32
C MET A 103 4.59 6.66 -4.33
N SER A 104 4.92 5.99 -5.45
CA SER A 104 5.53 6.56 -6.63
C SER A 104 4.61 6.30 -7.82
N ILE A 105 4.30 7.35 -8.58
CA ILE A 105 3.53 7.29 -9.81
C ILE A 105 4.43 7.82 -10.91
N ASP A 106 4.77 6.94 -11.85
CA ASP A 106 5.45 7.31 -13.08
C ASP A 106 4.39 7.42 -14.18
N VAL A 107 4.37 8.57 -14.86
CA VAL A 107 3.48 8.87 -15.97
C VAL A 107 4.33 9.09 -17.21
N LYS A 108 4.04 8.36 -18.28
CA LYS A 108 4.66 8.60 -19.59
C LYS A 108 3.57 8.96 -20.58
N SER A 109 3.69 10.14 -21.19
CA SER A 109 2.83 10.59 -22.27
C SER A 109 3.59 10.51 -23.58
N LYS A 110 3.00 9.84 -24.57
CA LYS A 110 3.43 9.92 -25.97
C LYS A 110 2.45 10.80 -26.73
N SER A 111 2.96 11.88 -27.32
CA SER A 111 2.24 12.76 -28.23
C SER A 111 2.97 12.81 -29.57
N THR A 112 2.26 13.21 -30.62
CA THR A 112 2.85 13.44 -31.96
C THR A 112 3.91 14.55 -31.97
N THR A 113 3.94 15.42 -30.96
CA THR A 113 4.85 16.58 -30.92
C THR A 113 6.01 16.43 -29.94
N SER A 114 5.83 15.70 -28.83
CA SER A 114 6.87 15.48 -27.82
C SER A 114 6.46 14.39 -26.83
N ASP A 115 7.45 13.63 -26.35
CA ASP A 115 7.26 12.73 -25.22
C ASP A 115 7.47 13.51 -23.91
N LEU A 116 6.60 13.27 -22.93
CA LEU A 116 6.70 13.85 -21.58
C LEU A 116 6.72 12.74 -20.54
N SER A 117 7.55 12.88 -19.52
CA SER A 117 7.53 12.02 -18.34
C SER A 117 7.27 12.83 -17.07
N GLY A 118 6.34 12.34 -16.26
CA GLY A 118 6.06 12.89 -14.94
C GLY A 118 6.33 11.85 -13.88
N LYS A 119 6.87 12.28 -12.73
CA LYS A 119 7.00 11.45 -11.54
C LYS A 119 6.36 12.15 -10.35
N VAL A 120 5.42 11.47 -9.71
CA VAL A 120 4.79 11.93 -8.47
C VAL A 120 5.19 10.99 -7.35
N THR A 121 5.69 11.54 -6.25
CA THR A 121 5.93 10.78 -5.02
C THR A 121 5.09 11.33 -3.88
N ALA A 122 4.48 10.46 -3.08
CA ALA A 122 3.63 10.84 -1.97
C ALA A 122 3.86 9.92 -0.76
N THR A 123 3.73 10.48 0.43
CA THR A 123 3.58 9.70 1.67
C THR A 123 2.11 9.62 2.03
N ILE A 124 1.61 8.43 2.27
CA ILE A 124 0.23 8.16 2.67
C ILE A 124 0.24 7.63 4.10
N LEU A 125 -0.61 8.20 4.94
CA LEU A 125 -0.87 7.70 6.29
C LEU A 125 -2.32 7.23 6.32
N GLY A 126 -2.58 6.12 7.00
CA GLY A 126 -3.94 5.64 7.16
C GLY A 126 -4.16 4.96 8.50
N CYS A 127 -5.43 4.84 8.85
CA CYS A 127 -5.89 4.09 10.00
C CYS A 127 -7.19 3.38 9.62
N TYR A 128 -7.24 2.08 9.91
CA TYR A 128 -8.39 1.23 9.61
C TYR A 128 -8.94 0.63 10.88
N VAL A 129 -10.27 0.45 10.90
CA VAL A 129 -10.98 -0.35 11.88
C VAL A 129 -11.81 -1.36 11.11
N GLY A 130 -11.78 -2.61 11.52
CA GLY A 130 -12.44 -3.69 10.80
C GLY A 130 -12.69 -4.91 11.64
N TYR A 131 -13.14 -5.96 10.95
CA TYR A 131 -13.34 -7.27 11.52
C TYR A 131 -12.64 -8.31 10.64
N GLY A 132 -11.93 -9.24 11.27
CA GLY A 132 -11.32 -10.39 10.62
C GLY A 132 -12.05 -11.68 10.95
N TRP A 133 -12.24 -12.53 9.95
CA TRP A 133 -12.71 -13.90 10.09
C TRP A 133 -11.54 -14.83 9.73
N PHE A 134 -11.10 -15.63 10.70
CA PHE A 134 -9.98 -16.53 10.67
C PHE A 134 -10.48 -17.97 10.83
N TRP A 135 -10.27 -18.77 9.79
CA TRP A 135 -10.37 -20.22 9.85
C TRP A 135 -8.96 -20.80 10.09
N GLN A 136 -8.77 -22.11 9.89
CA GLN A 136 -7.50 -22.80 10.18
C GLN A 136 -6.26 -22.08 9.62
N SER A 137 -6.18 -21.94 8.30
CA SER A 137 -5.07 -21.26 7.62
C SER A 137 -5.54 -20.24 6.61
N PHE A 138 -6.85 -20.04 6.47
CA PHE A 138 -7.45 -19.07 5.55
C PHE A 138 -8.16 -18.01 6.39
N ASN A 139 -8.12 -16.77 5.92
CA ASN A 139 -8.84 -15.67 6.55
C ASN A 139 -9.36 -14.67 5.53
N GLN A 140 -10.33 -13.89 5.95
CA GLN A 140 -10.75 -12.68 5.25
C GLN A 140 -10.92 -11.53 6.25
N MET A 141 -10.74 -10.30 5.80
CA MET A 141 -10.90 -9.12 6.64
C MET A 141 -11.63 -8.03 5.87
N LEU A 142 -12.53 -7.33 6.56
CA LEU A 142 -13.22 -6.14 6.06
C LEU A 142 -12.96 -4.99 7.02
N SER A 143 -12.38 -3.91 6.52
CA SER A 143 -12.03 -2.73 7.30
C SER A 143 -12.44 -1.45 6.60
N GLY A 144 -12.96 -0.48 7.35
CA GLY A 144 -13.17 0.89 6.92
C GLY A 144 -12.20 1.83 7.63
N GLY A 145 -11.90 2.98 7.05
CA GLY A 145 -10.94 3.88 7.67
C GLY A 145 -10.80 5.22 7.00
N ILE A 146 -9.73 5.92 7.41
CA ILE A 146 -9.29 7.17 6.82
C ILE A 146 -7.89 7.00 6.24
N ARG A 147 -7.64 7.60 5.08
CA ARG A 147 -6.30 7.80 4.52
C ARG A 147 -6.07 9.27 4.28
N THR A 148 -4.87 9.74 4.59
CA THR A 148 -4.42 11.08 4.28
C THR A 148 -3.15 10.99 3.44
N VAL A 149 -3.10 11.80 2.39
CA VAL A 149 -1.92 12.00 1.55
C VAL A 149 -1.20 13.21 2.14
N GLY A 150 0.01 12.96 2.63
CA GLY A 150 0.92 13.99 3.12
C GLY A 150 1.62 14.72 1.96
N SER A 151 2.81 15.23 2.23
CA SER A 151 3.57 16.00 1.23
C SER A 151 3.80 15.21 -0.05
N THR A 152 3.25 15.75 -1.14
CA THR A 152 3.49 15.32 -2.51
C THR A 152 4.67 16.06 -3.10
N LYS A 153 5.44 15.39 -3.96
CA LYS A 153 6.41 16.01 -4.86
C LYS A 153 6.08 15.60 -6.28
N VAL A 154 5.90 16.58 -7.16
CA VAL A 154 5.65 16.38 -8.58
C VAL A 154 6.86 16.87 -9.34
N LYS A 155 7.42 16.04 -10.22
CA LYS A 155 8.49 16.41 -11.15
C LYS A 155 8.03 16.12 -12.56
N ILE A 156 8.16 17.10 -13.44
CA ILE A 156 7.85 16.96 -14.87
C ILE A 156 9.13 17.17 -15.65
N GLU A 157 9.47 16.20 -16.50
CA GLU A 157 10.64 16.20 -17.37
C GLU A 157 10.19 16.17 -18.84
N ASP A 158 10.84 16.97 -19.67
CA ASP A 158 10.65 16.95 -21.12
C ASP A 158 11.48 15.84 -21.80
N SER A 159 11.37 15.72 -23.12
CA SER A 159 12.12 14.74 -23.91
C SER A 159 13.65 14.91 -23.87
N SER A 160 14.16 16.04 -23.36
CA SER A 160 15.60 16.27 -23.15
C SER A 160 16.08 15.81 -21.77
N GLY A 161 15.16 15.41 -20.88
CA GLY A 161 15.44 15.10 -19.48
C GLY A 161 15.57 16.34 -18.59
N SER A 162 15.20 17.52 -19.09
CA SER A 162 15.22 18.76 -18.32
C SER A 162 13.95 18.86 -17.48
N THR A 163 14.09 19.17 -16.19
CA THR A 163 12.94 19.45 -15.32
C THR A 163 12.26 20.75 -15.76
N VAL A 164 10.99 20.67 -16.10
CA VAL A 164 10.17 21.81 -16.55
C VAL A 164 9.33 22.39 -15.41
N ASP A 165 8.94 21.55 -14.44
CA ASP A 165 8.11 21.98 -13.31
C ASP A 165 8.35 21.12 -12.05
N GLU A 166 8.26 21.76 -10.88
CA GLU A 166 8.29 21.11 -9.57
C GLU A 166 7.23 21.74 -8.66
N ALA A 167 6.27 20.91 -8.22
CA ALA A 167 5.23 21.32 -7.29
C ALA A 167 5.24 20.46 -6.03
N SER A 168 4.84 21.06 -4.90
CA SER A 168 4.67 20.35 -3.64
C SER A 168 3.44 20.85 -2.88
N GLY A 169 2.93 20.02 -1.96
CA GLY A 169 1.93 20.45 -0.99
C GLY A 169 0.47 20.14 -1.33
N VAL A 170 0.20 19.20 -2.25
CA VAL A 170 -1.14 18.63 -2.37
C VAL A 170 -1.33 17.65 -1.22
N SER A 171 -2.21 17.99 -0.28
CA SER A 171 -2.70 17.08 0.75
C SER A 171 -4.18 16.79 0.54
N ASN A 172 -4.59 15.56 0.79
CA ASN A 172 -5.99 15.15 0.69
C ASN A 172 -6.29 14.09 1.74
N THR A 173 -7.47 14.14 2.35
CA THR A 173 -7.94 13.13 3.30
C THR A 173 -9.23 12.54 2.78
N GLY A 174 -9.30 11.22 2.76
CA GLY A 174 -10.45 10.48 2.24
C GLY A 174 -10.79 9.26 3.08
N LEU A 175 -12.00 8.77 2.88
CA LEU A 175 -12.44 7.48 3.42
C LEU A 175 -11.85 6.35 2.57
N THR A 176 -11.62 5.21 3.21
CA THR A 176 -11.11 4.00 2.56
C THR A 176 -11.86 2.78 3.06
N LEU A 177 -12.03 1.81 2.17
CA LEU A 177 -12.57 0.48 2.46
C LEU A 177 -11.53 -0.54 1.99
N GLU A 178 -11.19 -1.49 2.84
CA GLU A 178 -10.25 -2.56 2.57
C GLU A 178 -10.95 -3.90 2.79
N TYR A 179 -11.03 -4.70 1.73
CA TYR A 179 -11.39 -6.12 1.83
C TYR A 179 -10.19 -6.95 1.38
N THR A 180 -9.75 -7.88 2.22
CA THR A 180 -8.60 -8.75 1.96
C THR A 180 -8.93 -10.21 2.23
N LEU A 181 -8.32 -11.09 1.42
CA LEU A 181 -8.22 -12.52 1.69
C LEU A 181 -6.79 -12.84 2.09
N GLY A 182 -6.58 -13.85 2.94
CA GLY A 182 -5.24 -14.23 3.35
C GLY A 182 -5.07 -15.66 3.81
N TRP A 183 -3.80 -16.00 4.03
CA TRP A 183 -3.38 -17.29 4.56
C TRP A 183 -2.36 -17.12 5.69
N THR A 184 -2.61 -17.83 6.79
CA THR A 184 -1.76 -17.85 7.97
C THR A 184 -0.87 -19.10 8.01
N PHE A 185 0.37 -18.97 8.47
CA PHE A 185 1.37 -20.04 8.57
C PHE A 185 2.55 -19.69 9.49
#